data_AF-A0A924UA90-F1
#
_entry.id   AF-A0A924UA90-F1
#
_cell.length_a   1.000
_cell.length_b   1.000
_cell.length_c   1.000
_cell.angle_alpha   90.00
_cell.angle_beta   90.00
_cell.angle_gamma   90.00
#
_symmetry.space_group_name_H-M   'P 1'
#
loop_
_entity.id
_entity.type
_entity.pdbx_description
1 polymer ?
#
loop_
_entity_poly.entity_id
_entity_poly.type
_entity_poly.pdbx_seq_one_letter_code
_entity_poly.pdbx_strand_id
1 'polypeptide(L)'
;MIKDITVSLKRFVALFRTGSTLPWTILLPLLVVAFLWPVLNGWFRDERATFMVAFVLAMGLRLMLRSDGAIRKMRSQISTRSTFIIALLFGPGVIAFLIWVGEPIWCQRFLSVYFMAMSGLYLLDVIDGRHAMVQYFLPSGRSPGAHGLMSRVMAIFHMAMLLLNETMIAQGSLRVWLVYFGLLPVLSQRVVLALMRTVDEAYAKGYGRS
;
A
#
# COMPACT_ATOMS: atom_id res chain seq x y z
N MET A 1 -11.82 6.99 -28.70
CA MET A 1 -12.12 6.93 -27.26
C MET A 1 -12.32 5.50 -26.73
N ILE A 2 -13.40 4.78 -27.07
CA ILE A 2 -13.64 3.41 -26.54
C ILE A 2 -12.56 2.41 -27.01
N LYS A 3 -12.15 2.46 -28.29
CA LYS A 3 -11.05 1.64 -28.83
C LYS A 3 -9.72 1.89 -28.11
N ASP A 4 -9.42 3.15 -27.75
CA ASP A 4 -8.19 3.53 -27.06
C ASP A 4 -8.15 3.02 -25.62
N ILE A 5 -9.31 3.03 -24.94
CA ILE A 5 -9.48 2.46 -23.60
C ILE A 5 -9.26 0.94 -23.64
N THR A 6 -9.84 0.24 -24.61
CA THR A 6 -9.69 -1.23 -24.72
C THR A 6 -8.24 -1.64 -25.03
N VAL A 7 -7.55 -0.90 -25.89
CA VAL A 7 -6.12 -1.15 -26.19
C VAL A 7 -5.25 -0.88 -24.97
N SER A 8 -5.52 0.20 -24.23
CA SER A 8 -4.81 0.54 -22.99
C SER A 8 -5.03 -0.52 -21.91
N LEU A 9 -6.27 -1.01 -21.75
CA LEU A 9 -6.61 -2.06 -20.80
C LEU A 9 -5.93 -3.39 -21.15
N LYS A 10 -5.94 -3.80 -22.42
CA LYS A 10 -5.25 -5.03 -22.87
C LYS A 10 -3.74 -4.96 -22.62
N ARG A 11 -3.11 -3.81 -22.87
CA ARG A 11 -1.68 -3.58 -22.58
C ARG A 11 -1.41 -3.61 -21.08
N PHE A 12 -2.25 -2.94 -20.29
CA PHE A 12 -2.15 -2.96 -18.82
C PHE A 12 -2.20 -4.39 -18.29
N VAL A 13 -3.17 -5.22 -18.73
CA VAL A 13 -3.27 -6.62 -18.34
C VAL A 13 -2.05 -7.43 -18.77
N ALA A 14 -1.50 -7.17 -19.97
CA ALA A 14 -0.29 -7.85 -20.44
C ALA A 14 0.95 -7.55 -19.56
N LEU A 15 1.03 -6.36 -18.93
CA LEU A 15 2.12 -6.00 -18.02
C LEU A 15 2.16 -6.85 -16.74
N PHE A 16 1.03 -7.39 -16.30
CA PHE A 16 0.98 -8.33 -15.17
C PHE A 16 1.51 -9.72 -15.51
N ARG A 17 1.61 -10.08 -16.81
CA ARG A 17 2.11 -11.38 -17.26
C ARG A 17 3.64 -11.45 -17.34
N THR A 18 4.33 -10.32 -17.49
CA THR A 18 5.80 -10.26 -17.42
C THR A 18 6.29 -10.46 -15.99
N GLY A 19 6.61 -11.71 -15.66
CA GLY A 19 6.96 -12.18 -14.32
C GLY A 19 8.29 -11.61 -13.80
N SER A 20 8.23 -10.58 -12.96
CA SER A 20 9.22 -10.44 -11.88
C SER A 20 8.91 -11.48 -10.81
N THR A 21 9.91 -12.20 -10.33
CA THR A 21 9.79 -13.01 -9.11
C THR A 21 9.34 -12.09 -7.98
N LEU A 22 8.27 -12.46 -7.26
CA LEU A 22 7.83 -11.68 -6.11
C LEU A 22 8.84 -11.88 -4.97
N PRO A 23 9.34 -10.80 -4.34
CA PRO A 23 10.19 -10.96 -3.17
C PRO A 23 9.43 -11.74 -2.10
N TRP A 24 10.07 -12.78 -1.54
CA TRP A 24 9.48 -13.59 -0.48
C TRP A 24 8.99 -12.76 0.72
N THR A 25 9.65 -11.64 0.99
CA THR A 25 9.28 -10.68 2.05
C THR A 25 7.90 -10.05 1.87
N ILE A 26 7.34 -10.06 0.66
CA ILE A 26 6.02 -9.50 0.34
C ILE A 26 4.94 -10.58 0.40
N LEU A 27 5.31 -11.83 0.13
CA LEU A 27 4.41 -12.99 0.24
C LEU A 27 4.26 -13.48 1.69
N LEU A 28 5.29 -13.29 2.53
CA LEU A 28 5.33 -13.81 3.90
C LEU A 28 4.11 -13.40 4.74
N PRO A 29 3.67 -12.13 4.79
CA PRO A 29 2.50 -11.73 5.59
C PRO A 29 1.20 -12.38 5.12
N LEU A 30 1.06 -12.58 3.80
CA LEU A 30 -0.10 -13.28 3.22
C LEU A 30 -0.13 -14.74 3.64
N LEU A 31 1.01 -15.44 3.53
CA LEU A 31 1.11 -16.84 3.93
C LEU A 31 0.82 -16.99 5.43
N VAL A 32 1.39 -16.11 6.24
CA VAL A 32 1.13 -16.02 7.68
C VAL A 32 -0.36 -15.89 7.94
N VAL A 33 -1.05 -14.94 7.33
CA VAL A 33 -2.51 -14.79 7.47
C VAL A 33 -3.27 -16.05 7.03
N ALA A 34 -2.95 -16.62 5.87
CA ALA A 34 -3.65 -17.76 5.28
C ALA A 34 -3.51 -19.03 6.13
N PHE A 35 -2.33 -19.26 6.72
CA PHE A 35 -2.05 -20.43 7.56
C PHE A 35 -2.43 -20.23 9.03
N LEU A 36 -2.27 -19.03 9.59
CA LEU A 36 -2.62 -18.77 10.98
C LEU A 36 -4.12 -18.80 11.22
N TRP A 37 -4.92 -18.30 10.27
CA TRP A 37 -6.36 -18.23 10.46
C TRP A 37 -7.01 -19.56 10.87
N PRO A 38 -6.86 -20.69 10.13
CA PRO A 38 -7.48 -21.95 10.53
C PRO A 38 -6.99 -22.48 11.88
N VAL A 39 -5.72 -22.29 12.20
CA VAL A 39 -5.12 -22.72 13.49
C VAL A 39 -5.70 -21.90 14.65
N LEU A 40 -5.69 -20.57 14.53
CA LEU A 40 -6.20 -19.66 15.55
C LEU A 40 -7.71 -19.81 15.74
N ASN A 41 -8.46 -19.99 14.65
CA ASN A 41 -9.91 -20.19 14.70
C ASN A 41 -10.28 -21.48 15.43
N GLY A 42 -9.48 -22.54 15.30
CA GLY A 42 -9.66 -23.78 16.06
C GLY A 42 -9.39 -23.62 17.55
N TRP A 43 -8.46 -22.74 17.92
CA TRP A 43 -8.05 -22.52 19.31
C TRP A 43 -8.97 -21.53 20.04
N PHE A 44 -9.13 -20.31 19.52
CA PHE A 44 -9.87 -19.26 20.22
C PHE A 44 -11.38 -19.44 20.17
N ARG A 45 -11.90 -20.04 19.08
CA ARG A 45 -13.35 -20.17 18.81
C ARG A 45 -14.16 -18.86 18.85
N ASP A 46 -13.48 -17.72 18.95
CA ASP A 46 -14.01 -16.37 18.81
C ASP A 46 -13.37 -15.71 17.58
N GLU A 47 -14.21 -15.23 16.65
CA GLU A 47 -13.75 -14.64 15.40
C GLU A 47 -13.01 -13.31 15.64
N ARG A 48 -13.42 -12.54 16.64
CA ARG A 48 -12.80 -11.24 16.96
C ARG A 48 -11.39 -11.43 17.50
N ALA A 49 -11.21 -12.27 18.51
CA ALA A 49 -9.89 -12.60 19.05
C ALA A 49 -8.97 -13.22 17.98
N THR A 50 -9.50 -14.15 17.17
CA THR A 50 -8.77 -14.76 16.05
C THR A 50 -8.26 -13.70 15.07
N PHE A 51 -9.14 -12.77 14.68
CA PHE A 51 -8.79 -11.67 13.79
C PHE A 51 -7.70 -10.77 14.38
N MET A 52 -7.86 -10.34 15.62
CA MET A 52 -6.94 -9.41 16.28
C MET A 52 -5.53 -10.01 16.37
N VAL A 53 -5.42 -11.26 16.80
CA VAL A 53 -4.13 -11.96 16.90
C VAL A 53 -3.49 -12.11 15.51
N ALA A 54 -4.26 -12.57 14.52
CA ALA A 54 -3.75 -12.74 13.16
C ALA A 54 -3.29 -11.41 12.55
N PHE A 55 -4.05 -10.34 12.75
CA PHE A 55 -3.71 -8.99 12.29
C PHE A 55 -2.43 -8.48 12.93
N VAL A 56 -2.30 -8.57 14.27
CA VAL A 56 -1.13 -8.11 15.01
C VAL A 56 0.12 -8.86 14.56
N LEU A 57 0.04 -10.18 14.42
CA LEU A 57 1.16 -10.99 13.94
C LEU A 57 1.57 -10.61 12.52
N ALA A 58 0.61 -10.48 11.60
CA ALA A 58 0.88 -10.10 10.22
C ALA A 58 1.47 -8.69 10.10
N MET A 59 0.93 -7.72 10.86
CA MET A 59 1.40 -6.34 10.85
C MET A 59 2.76 -6.20 11.54
N GLY A 60 2.98 -6.88 12.67
CA GLY A 60 4.26 -6.91 13.36
C GLY A 60 5.36 -7.50 12.49
N LEU A 61 5.10 -8.61 11.82
CA LEU A 61 6.02 -9.21 10.85
C LEU A 61 6.32 -8.26 9.69
N ARG A 62 5.29 -7.58 9.16
CA ARG A 62 5.47 -6.61 8.08
C ARG A 62 6.31 -5.41 8.51
N LEU A 63 6.13 -4.91 9.73
CA LEU A 63 6.97 -3.87 10.31
C LEU A 63 8.41 -4.35 10.46
N MET A 64 8.62 -5.55 11.03
CA MET A 64 9.95 -6.13 11.18
C MET A 64 10.70 -6.26 9.85
N LEU A 65 10.03 -6.70 8.79
CA LEU A 65 10.65 -6.88 7.46
C LEU A 65 10.94 -5.57 6.74
N ARG A 66 10.30 -4.44 7.12
CA ARG A 66 10.42 -3.15 6.41
C ARG A 66 11.01 -2.02 7.25
N SER A 67 11.14 -2.20 8.56
CA SER A 67 11.60 -1.18 9.51
C SER A 67 12.98 -0.66 9.15
N ASP A 68 13.91 -1.55 8.86
CA ASP A 68 15.31 -1.24 8.52
C ASP A 68 15.44 -0.22 7.39
N GLY A 69 14.76 -0.47 6.27
CA GLY A 69 14.79 0.41 5.10
C GLY A 69 14.13 1.77 5.40
N ALA A 70 12.98 1.75 6.09
CA ALA A 70 12.25 2.96 6.45
C ALA A 70 13.05 3.83 7.44
N ILE A 71 13.63 3.22 8.47
CA ILE A 71 14.45 3.90 9.48
C ILE A 71 15.71 4.49 8.85
N ARG A 72 16.45 3.71 8.03
CA ARG A 72 17.64 4.21 7.33
C ARG A 72 17.31 5.42 6.46
N LYS A 73 16.22 5.33 5.69
CA LYS A 73 15.76 6.43 4.84
C LYS A 73 15.37 7.66 5.66
N MET A 74 14.64 7.48 6.75
CA MET A 74 14.22 8.57 7.63
C MET A 74 15.41 9.25 8.32
N ARG A 75 16.40 8.48 8.80
CA ARG A 75 17.63 9.03 9.40
C ARG A 75 18.45 9.89 8.44
N SER A 76 18.32 9.69 7.13
CA SER A 76 19.02 10.52 6.14
C SER A 76 18.40 11.92 5.99
N GLN A 77 17.19 12.14 6.51
CA GLN A 77 16.43 13.38 6.31
C GLN A 77 16.15 14.14 7.61
N ILE A 78 16.11 13.43 8.74
CA ILE A 78 15.78 14.03 10.05
C ILE A 78 16.70 13.51 11.15
N SER A 79 16.70 14.21 12.29
CA SER A 79 17.54 13.86 13.44
C SER A 79 17.29 12.43 13.95
N THR A 80 18.29 11.82 14.58
CA THR A 80 18.18 10.49 15.20
C THR A 80 17.06 10.43 16.25
N ARG A 81 16.92 11.48 17.08
CA ARG A 81 15.87 11.55 18.11
C ARG A 81 14.47 11.60 17.47
N SER A 82 14.29 12.46 16.46
CA SER A 82 13.03 12.56 15.72
C SER A 82 12.68 11.25 15.02
N THR A 83 13.67 10.60 14.38
CA THR A 83 13.50 9.28 13.76
C THR A 83 13.02 8.26 14.78
N PHE A 84 13.66 8.19 15.96
CA PHE A 84 13.30 7.25 17.00
C PHE A 84 11.86 7.46 17.47
N ILE A 85 11.48 8.71 17.78
CA ILE A 85 10.12 9.05 18.21
C ILE A 85 9.09 8.67 17.14
N ILE A 86 9.32 9.05 15.88
CA ILE A 86 8.41 8.75 14.77
C ILE A 86 8.31 7.24 14.54
N ALA A 87 9.43 6.52 14.51
CA ALA A 87 9.44 5.07 14.32
C ALA A 87 8.67 4.36 15.44
N LEU A 88 8.82 4.81 16.68
CA LEU A 88 8.12 4.25 17.83
C LEU A 88 6.62 4.56 17.77
N LEU A 89 6.24 5.81 17.49
CA LEU A 89 4.84 6.25 17.46
C LEU A 89 4.05 5.57 16.33
N PHE A 90 4.59 5.60 15.11
CA PHE A 90 3.90 5.13 13.91
C PHE A 90 4.13 3.65 13.59
N GLY A 91 5.08 3.00 14.24
CA GLY A 91 5.30 1.55 14.16
C GLY A 91 4.56 0.81 15.30
N PRO A 92 5.27 0.42 16.37
CA PRO A 92 4.68 -0.33 17.48
C PRO A 92 3.62 0.47 18.26
N GLY A 93 3.72 1.80 18.32
CA GLY A 93 2.74 2.65 19.01
C GLY A 93 1.34 2.54 18.43
N VAL A 94 1.21 2.58 17.10
CA VAL A 94 -0.07 2.35 16.40
C VAL A 94 -0.59 0.94 16.68
N ILE A 95 0.26 -0.09 16.66
CA ILE A 95 -0.17 -1.46 16.96
C ILE A 95 -0.66 -1.56 18.41
N ALA A 96 0.07 -1.00 19.37
CA ALA A 96 -0.31 -0.99 20.78
C ALA A 96 -1.65 -0.28 20.99
N PHE A 97 -1.87 0.86 20.31
CA PHE A 97 -3.15 1.55 20.32
C PHE A 97 -4.29 0.68 19.76
N LEU A 98 -4.08 0.02 18.62
CA LEU A 98 -5.09 -0.87 18.03
C LEU A 98 -5.42 -2.07 18.93
N ILE A 99 -4.41 -2.65 19.59
CA ILE A 99 -4.61 -3.72 20.59
C ILE A 99 -5.41 -3.19 21.78
N TRP A 100 -5.07 -2.01 22.29
CA TRP A 100 -5.73 -1.41 23.45
C TRP A 100 -7.21 -1.12 23.18
N VAL A 101 -7.53 -0.61 21.99
CA VAL A 101 -8.94 -0.38 21.59
C VAL A 101 -9.69 -1.71 21.44
N GLY A 102 -9.03 -2.78 21.01
CA GLY A 102 -9.58 -4.15 21.02
C GLY A 102 -10.68 -4.43 19.99
N GLU A 103 -11.00 -3.47 19.11
CA GLU A 103 -12.11 -3.58 18.17
C GLU A 103 -11.60 -3.73 16.72
N PRO A 104 -11.97 -4.82 16.01
CA PRO A 104 -11.49 -5.13 14.65
C PRO A 104 -11.65 -4.00 13.64
N ILE A 105 -12.74 -3.23 13.76
CA ILE A 105 -13.06 -2.12 12.84
C ILE A 105 -11.95 -1.08 12.78
N TRP A 106 -11.22 -0.83 13.88
CA TRP A 106 -10.13 0.15 13.89
C TRP A 106 -8.88 -0.38 13.19
N CYS A 107 -8.60 -1.68 13.28
CA CYS A 107 -7.56 -2.32 12.50
C CYS A 107 -7.85 -2.19 10.99
N GLN A 108 -9.12 -2.30 10.61
CA GLN A 108 -9.52 -2.16 9.22
C GLN A 108 -9.46 -0.70 8.73
N ARG A 109 -9.99 0.24 9.53
CA ARG A 109 -10.02 1.68 9.21
C ARG A 109 -8.65 2.34 9.28
N PHE A 110 -7.69 1.77 10.02
CA PHE A 110 -6.30 2.20 9.96
C PHE A 110 -5.79 2.25 8.51
N LEU A 111 -6.15 1.26 7.70
CA LEU A 111 -5.75 1.21 6.29
C LEU A 111 -6.47 2.28 5.45
N SER A 112 -7.73 2.61 5.77
CA SER A 112 -8.45 3.73 5.15
C SER A 112 -7.79 5.07 5.46
N VAL A 113 -7.42 5.31 6.72
CA VAL A 113 -6.69 6.52 7.12
C VAL A 113 -5.37 6.63 6.36
N TYR A 114 -4.63 5.53 6.23
CA TYR A 114 -3.40 5.49 5.43
C TYR A 114 -3.66 5.87 3.97
N PHE A 115 -4.65 5.26 3.30
CA PHE A 115 -4.94 5.57 1.90
C PHE A 115 -5.43 6.99 1.69
N MET A 116 -6.27 7.50 2.59
CA MET A 116 -6.72 8.88 2.60
C MET A 116 -5.54 9.85 2.74
N ALA A 117 -4.64 9.62 3.70
CA ALA A 117 -3.46 10.45 3.91
C ALA A 117 -2.53 10.45 2.69
N MET A 118 -2.23 9.28 2.13
CA MET A 118 -1.39 9.17 0.93
C MET A 118 -2.03 9.87 -0.27
N SER A 119 -3.33 9.70 -0.48
CA SER A 119 -4.07 10.41 -1.53
C SER A 119 -3.97 11.93 -1.36
N GLY A 120 -4.17 12.43 -0.13
CA GLY A 120 -4.05 13.86 0.18
C GLY A 120 -2.65 14.39 -0.11
N LEU A 121 -1.60 13.68 0.29
CA LEU A 121 -0.21 14.06 0.01
C LEU A 121 0.08 14.12 -1.49
N TYR A 122 -0.37 13.14 -2.28
CA TYR A 122 -0.20 13.19 -3.73
C TYR A 122 -1.03 14.29 -4.40
N LEU A 123 -2.21 14.63 -3.86
CA LEU A 123 -3.04 15.73 -4.37
C LEU A 123 -2.38 17.09 -4.08
N LEU A 124 -1.84 17.29 -2.88
CA LEU A 124 -1.05 18.48 -2.53
C LEU A 124 0.15 18.64 -3.47
N ASP A 125 0.85 17.54 -3.76
CA ASP A 125 1.94 17.51 -4.74
C ASP A 125 1.52 17.98 -6.14
N VAL A 126 0.28 17.71 -6.54
CA VAL A 126 -0.28 18.14 -7.84
C VAL A 126 -0.65 19.62 -7.80
N ILE A 127 -1.22 20.09 -6.69
CA ILE A 127 -1.62 21.50 -6.50
C ILE A 127 -0.38 22.40 -6.44
N ASP A 128 0.64 21.99 -5.69
CA ASP A 128 1.88 22.76 -5.49
C ASP A 128 2.88 22.60 -6.64
N GLY A 129 2.67 21.64 -7.55
CA GLY A 129 3.55 21.33 -8.67
C GLY A 129 4.94 20.77 -8.28
N ARG A 130 5.14 20.39 -7.01
CA ARG A 130 6.45 19.95 -6.47
C ARG A 130 6.74 18.47 -6.73
N HIS A 131 5.70 17.62 -6.75
CA HIS A 131 5.79 16.18 -6.99
C HIS A 131 6.83 15.46 -6.09
N ALA A 132 6.97 15.90 -4.83
CA ALA A 132 7.98 15.42 -3.89
C ALA A 132 7.72 13.97 -3.47
N MET A 133 6.46 13.55 -3.37
CA MET A 133 6.07 12.17 -3.04
C MET A 133 6.52 11.20 -4.12
N VAL A 134 6.38 11.58 -5.39
CA VAL A 134 6.84 10.75 -6.52
C VAL A 134 8.35 10.60 -6.46
N GLN A 135 9.08 11.69 -6.27
CA GLN A 135 10.53 11.67 -6.16
C GLN A 135 11.02 10.87 -4.94
N TYR A 136 10.26 10.90 -3.84
CA TYR A 136 10.60 10.18 -2.64
C TYR A 136 10.32 8.68 -2.77
N PHE A 137 9.13 8.28 -3.23
CA PHE A 137 8.69 6.87 -3.18
C PHE A 137 9.02 6.06 -4.42
N LEU A 138 9.24 6.69 -5.57
CA LEU A 138 9.51 6.00 -6.83
C LEU A 138 11.01 6.03 -7.19
N PRO A 139 11.51 5.03 -7.94
CA PRO A 139 12.91 4.98 -8.36
C PRO A 139 13.33 6.20 -9.19
N SER A 140 14.56 6.66 -8.96
CA SER A 140 15.23 7.76 -9.67
C SER A 140 15.42 7.43 -11.16
N GLY A 141 15.42 8.45 -12.03
CA GLY A 141 15.69 8.31 -13.47
C GLY A 141 14.50 8.55 -14.41
N ARG A 142 13.36 9.02 -13.88
CA ARG A 142 12.22 9.43 -14.72
C ARG A 142 12.41 10.82 -15.31
N SER A 143 11.79 11.05 -16.46
CA SER A 143 11.66 12.40 -17.02
C SER A 143 10.91 13.30 -16.03
N PRO A 144 11.40 14.51 -15.73
CA PRO A 144 10.73 15.45 -14.82
C PRO A 144 9.26 15.70 -15.18
N GLY A 145 8.91 15.70 -16.48
CA GLY A 145 7.53 15.83 -16.93
C GLY A 145 6.62 14.67 -16.49
N ALA A 146 7.16 13.44 -16.44
CA ALA A 146 6.39 12.26 -16.03
C ALA A 146 5.95 12.29 -14.56
N HIS A 147 6.63 13.09 -13.71
CA HIS A 147 6.29 13.20 -12.29
C HIS A 147 4.89 13.77 -12.07
N GLY A 148 4.47 14.77 -12.85
CA GLY A 148 3.16 15.39 -12.68
C GLY A 148 2.00 14.45 -13.00
N LEU A 149 2.11 13.70 -14.11
CA LEU A 149 1.14 12.67 -14.45
C LEU A 149 1.14 11.55 -13.41
N MET A 150 2.32 11.13 -12.96
CA MET A 150 2.45 10.10 -11.94
C MET A 150 1.81 10.51 -10.62
N SER A 151 2.01 11.75 -10.13
CA SER A 151 1.37 12.22 -8.89
C SER A 151 -0.15 12.13 -8.97
N ARG A 152 -0.75 12.52 -10.12
CA ARG A 152 -2.20 12.42 -10.35
C ARG A 152 -2.67 10.96 -10.34
N VAL A 153 -1.96 10.09 -11.05
CA VAL A 153 -2.26 8.66 -11.11
C VAL A 153 -2.16 8.02 -9.72
N MET A 154 -1.14 8.38 -8.93
CA MET A 154 -0.98 7.87 -7.57
C MET A 154 -2.06 8.39 -6.62
N ALA A 155 -2.49 9.65 -6.74
CA ALA A 155 -3.62 10.18 -5.96
C ALA A 155 -4.89 9.35 -6.24
N ILE A 156 -5.24 9.15 -7.52
CA ILE A 156 -6.40 8.35 -7.94
C ILE A 156 -6.27 6.91 -7.46
N PHE A 157 -5.08 6.31 -7.58
CA PHE A 157 -4.83 4.95 -7.09
C PHE A 157 -5.13 4.83 -5.59
N HIS A 158 -4.63 5.75 -4.76
CA HIS A 158 -4.90 5.69 -3.32
C HIS A 158 -6.37 5.96 -2.98
N MET A 159 -7.08 6.83 -3.71
CA MET A 159 -8.54 6.96 -3.57
C MET A 159 -9.29 5.68 -3.92
N ALA A 160 -8.89 5.00 -5.00
CA ALA A 160 -9.49 3.73 -5.40
C ALA A 160 -9.24 2.65 -4.33
N MET A 161 -8.03 2.60 -3.75
CA MET A 161 -7.70 1.68 -2.66
C MET A 161 -8.46 2.00 -1.37
N LEU A 162 -8.71 3.28 -1.06
CA LEU A 162 -9.57 3.70 0.04
C LEU A 162 -11.00 3.18 -0.14
N LEU A 163 -11.60 3.43 -1.30
CA LEU A 163 -12.96 2.95 -1.62
C LEU A 163 -13.05 1.43 -1.59
N LEU A 164 -12.05 0.73 -2.12
CA LEU A 164 -11.98 -0.71 -2.06
C LEU A 164 -11.91 -1.20 -0.61
N ASN A 165 -11.10 -0.58 0.24
CA ASN A 165 -11.02 -0.96 1.65
C ASN A 165 -12.35 -0.75 2.38
N GLU A 166 -13.00 0.41 2.22
CA GLU A 166 -14.31 0.68 2.84
C GLU A 166 -15.40 -0.27 2.32
N THR A 167 -15.36 -0.64 1.03
CA THR A 167 -16.25 -1.65 0.47
C THR A 167 -16.03 -3.01 1.12
N MET A 168 -14.77 -3.43 1.29
CA MET A 168 -14.42 -4.68 1.97
C MET A 168 -14.80 -4.67 3.45
N ILE A 169 -14.76 -3.51 4.11
CA ILE A 169 -15.24 -3.35 5.50
C ILE A 169 -16.76 -3.49 5.56
N ALA A 170 -17.49 -2.86 4.63
CA ALA A 170 -18.94 -2.84 4.63
C ALA A 170 -19.57 -4.18 4.21
N GLN A 171 -18.91 -4.92 3.31
CA GLN A 171 -19.48 -6.12 2.67
C GLN A 171 -18.74 -7.41 3.01
N GLY A 172 -17.48 -7.34 3.43
CA GLY A 172 -16.64 -8.51 3.69
C GLY A 172 -16.72 -8.97 5.14
N SER A 173 -16.53 -10.27 5.37
CA SER A 173 -16.27 -10.78 6.71
C SER A 173 -14.85 -10.45 7.17
N LEU A 174 -14.59 -10.55 8.49
CA LEU A 174 -13.26 -10.34 9.06
C LEU A 174 -12.19 -11.22 8.40
N ARG A 175 -12.54 -12.50 8.15
CA ARG A 175 -11.68 -13.43 7.43
C ARG A 175 -11.33 -12.94 6.03
N VAL A 176 -12.34 -12.55 5.25
CA VAL A 176 -12.16 -12.11 3.86
C VAL A 176 -11.33 -10.83 3.82
N TRP A 177 -11.59 -9.90 4.75
CA TRP A 177 -10.80 -8.68 4.88
C TRP A 177 -9.33 -8.98 5.24
N LEU A 178 -9.08 -9.94 6.13
CA LEU A 178 -7.71 -10.31 6.53
C LEU A 178 -6.92 -10.87 5.34
N VAL A 179 -7.54 -11.71 4.51
CA VAL A 179 -6.94 -12.21 3.25
C VAL A 179 -6.66 -11.05 2.30
N TYR A 180 -7.61 -10.13 2.14
CA TYR A 180 -7.41 -8.90 1.36
C TYR A 180 -6.22 -8.09 1.87
N PHE A 181 -6.12 -7.87 3.18
CA PHE A 181 -5.01 -7.18 3.83
C PHE A 181 -3.66 -7.85 3.55
N GLY A 182 -3.60 -9.19 3.60
CA GLY A 182 -2.41 -9.96 3.25
C GLY A 182 -2.03 -9.84 1.76
N LEU A 183 -3.01 -9.83 0.86
CA LEU A 183 -2.80 -9.72 -0.60
C LEU A 183 -2.41 -8.31 -1.04
N LEU A 184 -2.86 -7.31 -0.30
CA LEU A 184 -2.73 -5.89 -0.62
C LEU A 184 -1.32 -5.47 -1.06
N PRO A 185 -0.23 -5.84 -0.37
CA PRO A 185 1.11 -5.37 -0.74
C PRO A 185 1.54 -5.92 -2.10
N VAL A 186 1.16 -7.16 -2.42
CA VAL A 186 1.44 -7.81 -3.69
C VAL A 186 0.69 -7.12 -4.81
N LEU A 187 -0.62 -6.95 -4.65
CA LEU A 187 -1.49 -6.32 -5.65
C LEU A 187 -1.08 -4.87 -5.90
N SER A 188 -0.92 -4.08 -4.84
CA SER A 188 -0.53 -2.67 -4.93
C SER A 188 0.82 -2.50 -5.62
N GLN A 189 1.81 -3.32 -5.31
CA GLN A 189 3.11 -3.23 -5.99
C GLN A 189 2.98 -3.54 -7.48
N ARG A 190 2.23 -4.58 -7.86
CA ARG A 190 2.04 -4.94 -9.28
C ARG A 190 1.32 -3.84 -10.04
N VAL A 191 0.27 -3.27 -9.45
CA VAL A 191 -0.47 -2.15 -10.04
C VAL A 191 0.44 -0.94 -10.20
N VAL A 192 1.17 -0.53 -9.16
CA VAL A 192 2.09 0.62 -9.24
C VAL A 192 3.17 0.40 -10.31
N LEU A 193 3.77 -0.79 -10.40
CA LEU A 193 4.75 -1.11 -11.45
C LEU A 193 4.13 -1.05 -12.86
N ALA A 194 2.90 -1.52 -13.03
CA ALA A 194 2.21 -1.43 -14.32
C ALA A 194 1.86 0.03 -14.68
N LEU A 195 1.42 0.82 -13.71
CA LEU A 195 1.16 2.26 -13.88
C LEU A 195 2.43 3.01 -14.25
N MET A 196 3.54 2.73 -13.57
CA MET A 196 4.88 3.26 -13.89
C MET A 196 5.25 3.02 -15.34
N ARG A 197 5.20 1.76 -15.80
CA ARG A 197 5.52 1.43 -17.20
C ARG A 197 4.59 2.15 -18.18
N THR A 198 3.30 2.21 -17.86
CA THR A 198 2.30 2.87 -18.73
C THR A 198 2.58 4.37 -18.87
N VAL A 199 2.90 5.05 -17.75
CA VAL A 199 3.25 6.48 -17.75
C VAL A 199 4.55 6.71 -18.52
N ASP A 200 5.58 5.90 -18.27
CA ASP A 200 6.88 6.03 -18.92
C ASP A 200 6.74 5.82 -20.46
N GLU A 201 5.95 4.84 -20.90
CA GLU A 201 5.63 4.60 -22.32
C GLU A 201 4.82 5.74 -22.96
N ALA A 202 3.84 6.29 -22.24
CA ALA A 202 3.03 7.40 -22.74
C ALA A 202 3.88 8.67 -22.97
N TYR A 203 4.80 8.96 -22.05
CA TYR A 203 5.75 10.05 -22.19
C TYR A 203 6.76 9.84 -23.32
N ALA A 204 7.29 8.62 -23.48
CA ALA A 204 8.19 8.29 -24.58
C ALA A 204 7.54 8.52 -25.97
N LYS A 205 6.21 8.36 -26.06
CA LYS A 205 5.43 8.60 -27.29
C LYS A 205 4.95 10.05 -27.46
N GLY A 206 5.32 10.96 -26.56
CA GLY A 206 5.01 12.39 -26.68
C GLY A 206 3.65 12.83 -26.14
N TYR A 207 2.85 11.94 -25.54
CA TYR A 207 1.51 12.25 -25.04
C TYR A 207 1.47 13.14 -23.78
N GLY A 208 2.62 13.52 -23.22
CA GLY A 208 2.75 14.31 -21.98
C GLY A 208 3.50 15.64 -22.14
N ARG A 209 3.65 16.16 -23.37
CA ARG A 209 4.35 17.43 -23.65
C ARG A 209 3.44 18.68 -23.70
N SER A 210 2.19 18.58 -23.22
CA SER A 210 1.23 19.70 -23.17
C SER A 210 1.44 20.57 -21.95
#